data_AF-A0A930N0R4-F1
#
_entry.id   AF-A0A930N0R4-F1
#
_cell.length_a   1.000
_cell.length_b   1.000
_cell.length_c   1.000
_cell.angle_alpha   90.00
_cell.angle_beta   90.00
_cell.angle_gamma   90.00
#
_symmetry.space_group_name_H-M   'P 1'
#
loop_
_entity.id
_entity.type
_entity.pdbx_description
1 polymer ?
#
loop_
_entity_poly.entity_id
_entity_poly.type
_entity_poly.pdbx_seq_one_letter_code
_entity_poly.pdbx_strand_id
1 'polypeptide(L)'
;MSLKGILRRMMYHDCADVYRLQQVQAVDGSDDYAEEETPVYEKLPCKLSQYGKDLTTNKTERAVSVFVDLRLCCDPAVDIRANDRIVV
;
A
#
# COMPACT_ATOMS: atom_id res chain seq x y z
N MET A 1 11.95 -27.45 -1.85
CA MET A 1 11.17 -26.41 -1.15
C MET A 1 11.63 -25.07 -1.71
N SER A 2 10.77 -24.25 -2.32
CA SER A 2 11.21 -22.99 -2.94
C SER A 2 11.31 -21.86 -1.90
N LEU A 3 12.24 -20.93 -2.09
CA LEU A 3 12.41 -19.77 -1.22
C LEU A 3 11.10 -18.99 -1.03
N LYS A 4 10.33 -18.81 -2.11
CA LYS A 4 9.00 -18.17 -2.09
C LYS A 4 8.02 -18.90 -1.14
N GLY A 5 8.02 -20.22 -1.15
CA GLY A 5 7.18 -21.03 -0.25
C GLY A 5 7.57 -20.89 1.22
N ILE A 6 8.86 -20.77 1.51
CA ILE A 6 9.37 -20.55 2.86
C ILE A 6 9.01 -19.15 3.37
N LEU A 7 9.21 -18.11 2.55
CA LEU A 7 8.86 -16.73 2.90
C LEU A 7 7.36 -16.55 3.17
N ARG A 8 6.50 -17.16 2.34
CA ARG A 8 5.04 -17.17 2.59
C ARG A 8 4.68 -17.83 3.93
N ARG A 9 5.36 -18.91 4.29
CA ARG A 9 5.04 -19.66 5.53
C ARG A 9 5.60 -18.99 6.78
N MET A 10 6.74 -18.32 6.68
CA MET A 10 7.47 -17.82 7.85
C MET A 10 7.39 -16.31 8.03
N MET A 11 7.15 -15.54 6.97
CA MET A 11 7.31 -14.09 6.98
C MET A 11 6.07 -13.31 6.52
N TYR A 12 5.42 -13.70 5.42
CA TYR A 12 4.28 -12.97 4.86
C TYR A 12 2.95 -13.37 5.50
N HIS A 13 2.71 -12.86 6.72
CA HIS A 13 1.50 -13.15 7.49
C HIS A 13 0.39 -12.12 7.30
N ASP A 14 0.69 -10.99 6.65
CA ASP A 14 -0.24 -9.91 6.38
C ASP A 14 -0.74 -9.97 4.93
N CYS A 15 -1.84 -9.28 4.65
CA CYS A 15 -2.37 -9.10 3.30
C CYS A 15 -2.63 -7.62 3.06
N ALA A 16 -2.38 -7.16 1.84
CA ALA A 16 -2.67 -5.80 1.43
C ALA A 16 -3.27 -5.74 0.03
N ASP A 17 -4.15 -4.78 -0.20
CA ASP A 17 -4.62 -4.42 -1.53
C ASP A 17 -3.83 -3.20 -2.04
N VAL A 18 -3.51 -3.20 -3.32
CA VAL A 18 -2.69 -2.16 -3.96
C VAL A 18 -3.51 -1.49 -5.05
N TYR A 19 -3.68 -0.19 -4.94
CA TYR A 19 -4.38 0.65 -5.91
C TYR A 19 -3.38 1.58 -6.58
N ARG A 20 -3.50 1.73 -7.89
CA ARG A 20 -2.66 2.61 -8.70
C ARG A 20 -3.51 3.70 -9.32
N LEU A 21 -3.03 4.92 -9.14
CA LEU A 21 -3.61 6.10 -9.75
C LEU A 21 -3.32 6.11 -11.25
N GLN A 22 -4.35 6.25 -12.06
CA GLN A 22 -4.29 6.38 -13.50
C GLN A 22 -4.87 7.72 -13.91
N GLN A 23 -4.16 8.41 -14.80
CA GLN A 23 -4.70 9.60 -15.46
C GLN A 23 -5.63 9.12 -16.57
N VAL A 24 -6.92 9.38 -16.41
CA VAL A 24 -7.94 9.07 -17.39
C VAL A 24 -8.34 10.35 -18.10
N GLN A 25 -8.36 10.31 -19.43
CA GLN A 25 -8.79 11.45 -20.22
C GLN A 25 -10.29 11.70 -19.97
N ALA A 26 -10.64 12.96 -19.72
CA ALA A 26 -12.03 13.33 -19.48
C ALA A 26 -12.90 13.00 -20.71
N VAL A 27 -14.13 12.51 -20.44
CA VAL A 27 -15.08 12.06 -21.47
C VAL A 27 -15.49 13.19 -22.41
N ASP A 28 -15.39 14.44 -21.95
CA ASP A 28 -15.69 15.64 -22.73
C ASP A 28 -14.55 16.05 -23.70
N GLY A 29 -13.43 15.32 -23.71
CA GLY A 29 -12.29 15.61 -24.57
C GLY A 29 -11.51 16.85 -24.15
N SER A 30 -11.72 17.34 -22.92
CA SER A 30 -10.87 18.37 -22.33
C SER A 30 -9.46 17.84 -22.05
N ASP A 31 -8.49 18.75 -21.95
CA ASP A 31 -7.10 18.45 -21.53
C ASP A 31 -7.00 18.16 -20.02
N ASP A 32 -8.13 18.12 -19.31
CA ASP A 32 -8.20 17.75 -17.91
C ASP A 32 -8.12 16.22 -17.75
N TYR A 33 -7.32 15.78 -16.79
CA TYR A 33 -7.21 14.37 -16.42
C TYR A 33 -7.97 14.13 -15.13
N ALA A 34 -8.88 13.15 -15.16
CA ALA A 34 -9.41 12.58 -13.93
C ALA A 34 -8.38 11.60 -13.36
N GLU A 35 -8.15 11.67 -12.05
CA GLU A 35 -7.36 10.67 -11.35
C GLU A 35 -8.29 9.53 -10.89
N GLU A 36 -8.16 8.36 -11.51
CA GLU A 36 -8.90 7.17 -11.09
C GLU A 36 -7.97 6.16 -10.42
N GLU A 37 -8.41 5.59 -9.30
CA GLU A 37 -7.70 4.50 -8.65
C GLU A 37 -8.13 3.15 -9.23
N THR A 38 -7.17 2.39 -9.71
CA THR A 38 -7.39 1.04 -10.25
C THR A 38 -6.76 -0.01 -9.34
N PRO A 39 -7.47 -1.09 -8.98
CA PRO A 39 -6.87 -2.18 -8.20
C PRO A 39 -5.85 -2.94 -9.06
N VAL A 40 -4.62 -3.07 -8.56
CA VAL A 40 -3.51 -3.76 -9.24
C VAL A 40 -3.27 -5.14 -8.62
N TYR A 41 -3.31 -5.22 -7.30
CA TYR A 41 -3.17 -6.46 -6.56
C TYR A 41 -4.22 -6.54 -5.46
N GLU A 42 -4.92 -7.67 -5.38
CA GLU A 42 -5.86 -7.97 -4.31
C GLU A 42 -5.27 -9.05 -3.40
N LYS A 43 -5.36 -8.84 -2.08
CA LYS A 43 -4.88 -9.75 -1.03
C LYS A 43 -3.43 -10.19 -1.24
N LEU A 44 -2.56 -9.24 -1.57
CA LEU A 44 -1.14 -9.50 -1.75
C LEU A 44 -0.51 -9.97 -0.43
N PRO A 45 0.04 -11.20 -0.36
CA PRO A 45 0.72 -11.67 0.84
C PRO A 45 1.99 -10.85 1.07
N CYS A 46 2.10 -10.24 2.25
CA CYS A 46 3.18 -9.34 2.59
C CYS A 46 3.52 -9.42 4.07
N LYS A 47 4.58 -8.72 4.47
CA LYS A 47 4.90 -8.43 5.87
C LYS A 47 4.88 -6.93 6.06
N LEU A 48 4.07 -6.47 7.00
CA LEU A 48 4.03 -5.10 7.49
C LEU A 48 4.88 -5.01 8.76
N SER A 49 5.73 -4.00 8.84
CA SER A 49 6.55 -3.78 10.03
C SER A 49 6.81 -2.30 10.22
N GLN A 50 6.79 -1.82 11.45
CA GLN A 50 7.13 -0.43 11.74
C GLN A 50 8.57 -0.16 11.33
N TYR A 51 8.78 0.92 10.57
CA TYR A 51 10.11 1.24 10.07
C TYR A 51 10.70 2.47 10.76
N GLY A 52 11.47 2.21 11.81
CA GLY A 52 12.48 3.12 12.36
C GLY A 52 12.00 4.49 12.83
N LYS A 53 10.69 4.75 12.82
CA LYS A 53 10.08 6.01 13.23
C LYS A 53 9.15 5.77 14.40
N ASP A 54 9.29 6.62 15.40
CA ASP A 54 8.43 6.60 16.56
C ASP A 54 6.98 6.90 16.16
N LEU A 55 6.07 6.24 16.86
CA LEU A 55 4.64 6.41 16.65
C LEU A 55 4.28 7.88 16.94
N THR A 56 3.85 8.62 15.93
CA THR A 56 3.52 10.03 16.12
C THR A 56 2.04 10.13 16.50
N THR A 57 1.77 10.51 17.74
CA THR A 57 0.40 10.74 18.22
C THR A 57 0.13 12.23 18.33
N ASN A 58 -0.92 12.71 17.68
CA ASN A 58 -1.44 14.05 17.87
C ASN A 58 -2.79 13.96 18.58
N LYS A 59 -2.95 14.66 19.70
CA LYS A 59 -4.18 14.67 20.49
C LYS A 59 -4.71 16.09 20.57
N THR A 60 -5.94 16.27 20.11
CA THR A 60 -6.76 17.46 20.36
C THR A 60 -7.75 17.15 21.49
N GLU A 61 -8.50 18.15 21.96
CA GLU A 61 -9.59 17.93 22.93
C GLU A 61 -10.67 16.96 22.41
N ARG A 62 -10.79 16.79 21.08
CA ARG A 62 -11.88 16.02 20.44
C ARG A 62 -11.44 14.74 19.75
N ALA A 63 -10.16 14.60 19.42
CA ALA A 63 -9.66 13.46 18.63
C ALA A 63 -8.18 13.14 18.91
N VAL A 64 -7.83 11.86 18.75
CA VAL A 64 -6.44 11.37 18.74
C VAL A 64 -6.15 10.82 17.35
N SER A 65 -5.14 11.38 16.69
CA SER A 65 -4.60 10.89 15.42
C SER A 65 -3.29 10.17 15.68
N VAL A 66 -3.13 9.01 15.05
CA VAL A 66 -1.90 8.20 15.12
C VAL A 66 -1.34 8.05 13.72
N PHE A 67 -0.10 8.46 13.52
CA PHE A 67 0.63 8.25 12.28
C PHE A 67 1.68 7.16 12.50
N VAL A 68 1.61 6.11 11.68
CA VAL A 68 2.53 4.97 11.73
C VAL A 68 3.12 4.77 10.34
N ASP A 69 4.44 4.89 10.25
CA ASP A 69 5.16 4.56 9.04
C ASP A 69 5.50 3.06 9.02
N LEU A 70 4.84 2.34 8.13
CA LEU A 70 5.03 0.92 7.91
C LEU A 70 5.92 0.66 6.70
N ARG A 71 6.79 -0.34 6.80
CA ARG A 71 7.51 -0.97 5.69
C ARG A 71 6.71 -2.17 5.21
N LEU A 72 6.37 -2.14 3.93
CA LEU A 72 5.78 -3.25 3.18
C LEU A 72 6.90 -4.11 2.58
N CYS A 73 6.98 -5.39 2.97
CA CYS A 73 7.85 -6.38 2.34
C CYS A 73 6.99 -7.41 1.60
N CYS A 74 7.16 -7.54 0.28
CA CYS A 74 6.45 -8.50 -0.56
C CYS A 74 7.42 -9.21 -1.51
N ASP A 75 6.90 -10.08 -2.38
CA ASP A 75 7.71 -10.81 -3.36
C ASP A 75 8.39 -9.83 -4.33
N PRO A 76 9.68 -9.98 -4.66
CA PRO A 76 10.41 -9.04 -5.53
C PRO A 76 9.87 -8.94 -6.95
N ALA A 77 9.01 -9.88 -7.39
CA ALA A 77 8.33 -9.78 -8.68
C ALA A 77 7.13 -8.81 -8.67
N VAL A 78 6.71 -8.33 -7.50
CA VAL A 78 5.60 -7.39 -7.36
C VAL A 78 6.09 -5.98 -7.68
N ASP A 79 5.50 -5.37 -8.71
CA ASP A 79 5.77 -3.99 -9.10
C ASP A 79 4.96 -3.02 -8.23
N ILE A 80 5.53 -2.59 -7.11
CA ILE A 80 5.03 -1.48 -6.28
C ILE A 80 5.71 -0.19 -6.70
N ARG A 81 4.91 0.83 -7.02
CA ARG A 81 5.38 2.15 -7.46
C ARG A 81 5.18 3.20 -6.39
N ALA A 82 5.93 4.30 -6.50
CA ALA A 82 5.65 5.49 -5.72
C ALA A 82 4.20 5.95 -5.98
N ASN A 83 3.52 6.40 -4.92
CA ASN A 83 2.11 6.83 -4.91
C ASN A 83 1.07 5.72 -5.12
N ASP A 84 1.46 4.45 -5.18
CA ASP A 84 0.48 3.37 -5.03
C ASP A 84 -0.16 3.46 -3.63
N ARG A 85 -1.49 3.42 -3.56
CA ARG A 85 -2.23 3.40 -2.30
C ARG A 85 -2.32 1.96 -1.81
N ILE A 86 -1.85 1.72 -0.59
CA ILE A 86 -1.86 0.41 0.05
C ILE A 86 -2.96 0.39 1.11
N VAL A 87 -3.84 -0.62 1.04
CA VAL A 87 -4.92 -0.86 2.02
C VAL A 87 -4.61 -2.16 2.75
N VAL A 88 -4.68 -2.13 4.08
CA VAL A 88 -4.34 -3.25 4.98
C VAL A 88 -5.48 -3.54 5.94
#